data_AF-A0ABC8X4E2-F1
#
_entry.id   AF-A0ABC8X4E2-F1
#
_cell.length_a   1.000
_cell.length_b   1.000
_cell.length_c   1.000
_cell.angle_alpha   90.00
_cell.angle_beta   90.00
_cell.angle_gamma   90.00
#
_symmetry.space_group_name_H-M   'P 1'
#
loop_
_entity.id
_entity.type
_entity.pdbx_description
1 polymer ?
#
loop_
_entity_poly.entity_id
_entity_poly.type
_entity_poly.pdbx_seq_one_letter_code
_entity_poly.pdbx_strand_id
1 'polypeptide(L)'
;MAASLRSPPPVPAALRRSRAVVRASSSPPSSSSSAVSSSSSPKARFVARRSESVSVQQLARPLAEYMSLPASQYSVLDAERIERVDDSTFRCYVYRFRFFALEVCPVLLVRVDEEPNGCCIRLLSCKLEGSPLVEAQNDKFSASMVNRVFCNSALQDSNLKQLTSDTTIEVAIDIPFPFRAIPVNAIESSGRQVLEQLLRVMLPRFLNQLVKDYQAWASGDSSRKPLGTGEI
;
A
#
# COMPACT_ATOMS: atom_id res chain seq x y z
N MET A 1 -43.35 77.49 26.44
CA MET A 1 -44.13 76.24 26.33
C MET A 1 -43.66 75.33 27.48
N ALA A 2 -44.24 75.50 28.67
CA ALA A 2 -45.34 74.69 29.23
C ALA A 2 -44.88 73.23 29.52
N ALA A 3 -44.50 72.93 30.77
CA ALA A 3 -45.32 72.34 31.85
C ALA A 3 -45.32 70.79 31.77
N SER A 4 -44.57 70.09 32.63
CA SER A 4 -44.95 69.59 33.98
C SER A 4 -45.92 68.40 33.98
N LEU A 5 -45.74 67.57 35.03
CA LEU A 5 -46.66 66.58 35.64
C LEU A 5 -46.35 65.11 35.27
N ARG A 6 -45.68 64.33 36.13
CA ARG A 6 -46.07 63.78 37.45
C ARG A 6 -46.99 62.54 37.29
N SER A 7 -46.46 61.41 37.74
CA SER A 7 -47.07 60.07 37.93
C SER A 7 -48.37 60.12 38.76
N PRO A 8 -49.28 59.11 38.72
CA PRO A 8 -49.26 58.02 39.74
C PRO A 8 -49.93 56.67 39.25
N PRO A 9 -50.58 55.80 40.08
CA PRO A 9 -50.23 54.37 40.33
C PRO A 9 -51.43 53.42 40.02
N PRO A 10 -51.86 52.45 40.88
CA PRO A 10 -51.36 51.12 41.29
C PRO A 10 -52.18 49.92 40.72
N VAL A 11 -51.81 48.68 41.11
CA VAL A 11 -52.51 47.37 40.89
C VAL A 11 -53.92 47.33 41.54
N PRO A 12 -54.92 46.55 41.05
CA PRO A 12 -55.22 45.26 41.72
C PRO A 12 -55.93 44.14 40.90
N ALA A 13 -55.78 42.91 41.41
CA ALA A 13 -56.76 41.83 41.61
C ALA A 13 -57.65 41.24 40.47
N ALA A 14 -57.45 39.93 40.29
CA ALA A 14 -58.44 38.85 40.37
C ALA A 14 -59.51 38.69 39.26
N LEU A 15 -59.60 37.49 38.66
CA LEU A 15 -60.56 36.42 39.01
C LEU A 15 -60.83 35.45 37.83
N ARG A 16 -60.66 34.15 38.15
CA ARG A 16 -61.55 33.00 37.83
C ARG A 16 -61.55 32.32 36.44
N ARG A 17 -61.51 30.97 36.56
CA ARG A 17 -62.27 29.93 35.81
C ARG A 17 -61.81 29.68 34.35
N SER A 18 -61.64 28.46 33.84
CA SER A 18 -62.06 27.11 34.24
C SER A 18 -61.16 26.06 33.59
N ARG A 19 -61.16 24.86 34.20
CA ARG A 19 -60.66 23.59 33.65
C ARG A 19 -61.10 23.35 32.20
N ALA A 20 -60.15 22.91 31.37
CA ALA A 20 -60.40 21.92 30.33
C ALA A 20 -59.31 20.85 30.44
N VAL A 21 -59.74 19.64 30.81
CA VAL A 21 -58.94 18.42 30.77
C VAL A 21 -58.86 18.01 29.31
N VAL A 22 -57.66 18.10 28.71
CA VAL A 22 -57.37 17.38 27.46
C VAL A 22 -56.24 16.40 27.76
N ARG A 23 -56.67 15.14 27.84
CA ARG A 23 -55.83 13.96 27.90
C ARG A 23 -55.29 13.73 26.49
N ALA A 24 -54.00 13.89 26.27
CA ALA A 24 -53.32 13.42 25.08
C ALA A 24 -51.92 12.89 25.46
N SER A 25 -51.88 11.56 25.58
CA SER A 25 -50.82 10.68 25.09
C SER A 25 -49.37 11.15 25.26
N SER A 26 -48.75 10.62 26.31
CA SER A 26 -47.31 10.48 26.46
C SER A 26 -46.67 9.80 25.24
N SER A 27 -45.77 10.50 24.56
CA SER A 27 -44.62 9.89 23.88
C SER A 27 -43.37 10.50 24.49
N PRO A 28 -42.45 9.71 25.07
CA PRO A 28 -41.22 10.26 25.63
C PRO A 28 -40.32 10.74 24.47
N PRO A 29 -39.69 11.92 24.56
CA PRO A 29 -38.52 12.19 23.74
C PRO A 29 -37.44 11.23 24.25
N SER A 30 -37.15 10.20 23.46
CA SER A 30 -36.00 9.33 23.69
C SER A 30 -34.75 10.20 23.67
N SER A 31 -34.21 10.37 24.87
CA SER A 31 -32.88 10.84 25.18
C SER A 31 -31.84 10.20 24.27
N SER A 32 -31.06 11.07 23.62
CA SER A 32 -29.62 10.93 23.41
C SER A 32 -29.09 9.50 23.30
N SER A 33 -29.06 8.97 22.08
CA SER A 33 -27.92 8.18 21.66
C SER A 33 -27.11 9.07 20.71
N SER A 34 -26.28 9.91 21.30
CA SER A 34 -25.09 10.43 20.63
C SER A 34 -24.31 9.18 20.21
N ALA A 35 -24.54 8.71 18.99
CA ALA A 35 -23.64 7.77 18.37
C ALA A 35 -22.27 8.45 18.46
N VAL A 36 -21.36 7.82 19.20
CA VAL A 36 -19.95 8.12 19.10
C VAL A 36 -19.62 7.84 17.64
N SER A 37 -19.70 8.88 16.82
CA SER A 37 -19.14 8.89 15.49
C SER A 37 -17.67 8.64 15.72
N SER A 38 -17.24 7.38 15.61
CA SER A 38 -15.84 7.06 15.40
C SER A 38 -15.44 7.92 14.22
N SER A 39 -14.73 9.02 14.49
CA SER A 39 -14.30 9.96 13.48
C SER A 39 -13.20 9.30 12.68
N SER A 40 -13.57 8.30 11.86
CA SER A 40 -12.64 7.62 10.99
C SER A 40 -12.15 8.67 9.99
N SER A 41 -10.83 8.88 9.98
CA SER A 41 -10.18 9.62 8.91
C SER A 41 -10.71 9.13 7.55
N PRO A 42 -10.96 10.03 6.58
CA PRO A 42 -11.28 9.59 5.24
C PRO A 42 -10.14 8.71 4.72
N LYS A 43 -10.49 7.58 4.12
CA LYS A 43 -9.53 6.59 3.62
C LYS A 43 -9.48 6.63 2.10
N ALA A 44 -8.29 6.44 1.54
CA ALA A 44 -8.09 6.21 0.11
C ALA A 44 -7.49 4.82 -0.09
N ARG A 45 -7.94 4.10 -1.12
CA ARG A 45 -7.41 2.78 -1.47
C ARG A 45 -7.09 2.72 -2.96
N PHE A 46 -5.88 2.29 -3.28
CA PHE A 46 -5.44 2.15 -4.65
C PHE A 46 -4.65 0.87 -4.85
N VAL A 47 -4.82 0.30 -6.05
CA VAL A 47 -4.25 -0.99 -6.44
C VAL A 47 -3.55 -0.82 -7.78
N ALA A 48 -2.36 -1.39 -7.91
CA ALA A 48 -1.66 -1.51 -9.17
C ALA A 48 -1.35 -2.98 -9.45
N ARG A 49 -1.48 -3.36 -10.73
CA ARG A 49 -1.18 -4.70 -11.20
C ARG A 49 -0.29 -4.60 -12.43
N ARG A 50 0.72 -5.43 -12.51
CA ARG A 50 1.58 -5.54 -13.70
C ARG A 50 2.07 -6.97 -13.86
N SER A 51 1.97 -7.45 -15.09
CA SER A 51 2.65 -8.66 -15.55
C SER A 51 3.80 -8.23 -16.45
N GLU A 52 4.98 -8.81 -16.23
CA GLU A 52 6.16 -8.61 -17.07
C GLU A 52 6.73 -9.97 -17.45
N SER A 53 7.26 -10.12 -18.67
CA SER A 53 7.81 -11.39 -19.14
C SER A 53 9.09 -11.18 -19.91
N VAL A 54 10.05 -12.09 -19.72
CA VAL A 54 11.32 -12.13 -20.44
C VAL A 54 11.56 -13.52 -21.01
N SER A 55 12.10 -13.58 -22.23
CA SER A 55 12.53 -14.84 -22.84
C SER A 55 13.89 -15.25 -22.29
N VAL A 56 14.01 -16.52 -21.91
CA VAL A 56 15.22 -17.09 -21.31
C VAL A 56 15.67 -18.28 -22.14
N GLN A 57 16.92 -18.24 -22.60
CA GLN A 57 17.55 -19.37 -23.25
C GLN A 57 17.89 -20.43 -22.20
N GLN A 58 17.34 -21.63 -22.35
CA GLN A 58 17.70 -22.76 -21.51
C GLN A 58 19.15 -23.18 -21.79
N LEU A 59 19.89 -23.46 -20.72
CA LEU A 59 21.29 -23.88 -20.76
C LEU A 59 21.40 -25.34 -20.32
N ALA A 60 22.60 -25.79 -19.95
CA ALA A 60 22.86 -27.18 -19.54
C ALA A 60 21.96 -27.63 -18.37
N ARG A 61 21.62 -26.72 -17.46
CA ARG A 61 20.70 -26.98 -16.34
C ARG A 61 19.34 -26.33 -16.61
N PRO A 62 18.21 -27.05 -16.43
CA PRO A 62 16.89 -26.51 -16.77
C PRO A 62 16.49 -25.30 -15.92
N LEU A 63 15.83 -24.31 -16.53
CA LEU A 63 15.29 -23.15 -15.81
C LEU A 63 14.28 -23.54 -14.73
N ALA A 64 13.45 -24.57 -14.97
CA ALA A 64 12.49 -25.04 -13.98
C ALA A 64 13.16 -25.55 -12.70
N GLU A 65 14.33 -26.21 -12.83
CA GLU A 65 15.10 -26.71 -11.70
C GLU A 65 15.69 -25.55 -10.89
N TYR A 66 16.18 -24.52 -11.57
CA TYR A 66 16.60 -23.26 -10.95
C TYR A 66 15.45 -22.57 -10.19
N MET A 67 14.27 -22.47 -10.81
CA MET A 67 13.11 -21.82 -10.20
C MET A 67 12.56 -22.57 -8.98
N SER A 68 12.86 -23.88 -8.87
CA SER A 68 12.52 -24.71 -7.72
C SER A 68 13.54 -24.67 -6.58
N LEU A 69 14.63 -23.91 -6.75
CA LEU A 69 15.62 -23.78 -5.68
C LEU A 69 15.02 -23.05 -4.48
N PRO A 70 15.43 -23.43 -3.26
CA PRO A 70 15.03 -22.71 -2.07
C PRO A 70 15.56 -21.28 -2.10
N ALA A 71 14.84 -20.37 -1.45
CA ALA A 71 15.14 -18.94 -1.47
C ALA A 71 16.57 -18.62 -0.99
N SER A 72 17.15 -19.45 -0.12
CA SER A 72 18.52 -19.32 0.40
C SER A 72 19.59 -19.52 -0.67
N GLN A 73 19.25 -20.21 -1.76
CA GLN A 73 20.15 -20.46 -2.88
C GLN A 73 20.10 -19.38 -3.95
N TYR A 74 19.15 -18.46 -3.95
CA TYR A 74 19.19 -17.32 -4.87
C TYR A 74 20.27 -16.32 -4.46
N SER A 75 20.98 -15.77 -5.45
CA SER A 75 21.86 -14.64 -5.20
C SER A 75 21.04 -13.41 -4.84
N VAL A 76 21.66 -12.47 -4.12
CA VAL A 76 21.07 -11.14 -3.96
C VAL A 76 21.06 -10.46 -5.33
N LEU A 77 19.87 -10.24 -5.88
CA LEU A 77 19.69 -9.83 -7.28
C LEU A 77 20.04 -8.35 -7.56
N ASP A 78 20.00 -7.51 -6.53
CA ASP A 78 20.46 -6.12 -6.56
C ASP A 78 21.07 -5.78 -5.20
N ALA A 79 22.38 -5.91 -5.07
CA ALA A 79 23.07 -5.73 -3.78
C ALA A 79 23.09 -4.29 -3.25
N GLU A 80 22.76 -3.30 -4.06
CA GLU A 80 22.59 -1.94 -3.58
C GLU A 80 21.25 -1.74 -2.86
N ARG A 81 20.24 -2.52 -3.24
CA ARG A 81 18.85 -2.28 -2.83
C ARG A 81 18.24 -3.46 -2.09
N ILE A 82 18.89 -4.61 -2.07
CA ILE A 82 18.37 -5.82 -1.46
C ILE A 82 19.39 -6.33 -0.46
N GLU A 83 18.96 -6.45 0.79
CA GLU A 83 19.71 -7.09 1.86
C GLU A 83 19.00 -8.40 2.23
N ARG A 84 19.76 -9.49 2.32
CA ARG A 84 19.23 -10.74 2.85
C ARG A 84 19.16 -10.65 4.37
N VAL A 85 17.97 -10.87 4.93
CA VAL A 85 17.74 -10.87 6.39
C VAL A 85 17.89 -12.29 6.95
N ASP A 86 17.35 -13.28 6.23
CA ASP A 86 17.48 -14.70 6.55
C ASP A 86 17.36 -15.57 5.27
N ASP A 87 17.16 -16.87 5.42
CA ASP A 87 17.06 -17.83 4.31
C ASP A 87 15.97 -17.49 3.28
N SER A 88 14.86 -16.89 3.71
CA SER A 88 13.69 -16.62 2.86
C SER A 88 13.22 -15.16 2.90
N THR A 89 13.76 -14.35 3.79
CA THR A 89 13.36 -12.96 4.01
C THR A 89 14.41 -11.98 3.48
N PHE A 90 13.94 -10.96 2.79
CA PHE A 90 14.76 -9.92 2.19
C PHE A 90 14.23 -8.55 2.57
N ARG A 91 15.14 -7.60 2.77
CA ARG A 91 14.85 -6.19 2.91
C ARG A 91 15.15 -5.49 1.59
N CYS A 92 14.17 -4.78 1.06
CA CYS A 92 14.28 -4.10 -0.23
C CYS A 92 14.08 -2.58 -0.06
N TYR A 93 15.05 -1.79 -0.51
CA TYR A 93 15.00 -0.34 -0.55
C TYR A 93 14.46 0.11 -1.91
N VAL A 94 13.23 0.63 -1.90
CA VAL A 94 12.55 1.10 -3.10
C VAL A 94 13.04 2.50 -3.46
N TYR A 95 13.09 2.83 -4.75
CA TYR A 95 13.47 4.16 -5.22
C TYR A 95 12.65 5.26 -4.54
N ARG A 96 13.33 6.35 -4.18
CA ARG A 96 12.68 7.54 -3.63
C ARG A 96 11.75 8.15 -4.68
N PHE A 97 10.51 8.42 -4.33
CA PHE A 97 9.55 9.09 -5.20
C PHE A 97 8.78 10.17 -4.45
N ARG A 98 8.21 11.11 -5.22
CA ARG A 98 7.38 12.18 -4.67
C ARG A 98 5.91 11.80 -4.77
N PHE A 99 5.20 11.92 -3.65
CA PHE A 99 3.77 11.76 -3.55
C PHE A 99 3.17 13.02 -2.93
N PHE A 100 2.62 13.90 -3.78
CA PHE A 100 2.21 15.26 -3.41
C PHE A 100 3.36 16.08 -2.77
N ALA A 101 3.17 16.54 -1.55
CA ALA A 101 4.17 17.30 -0.78
C ALA A 101 5.16 16.39 -0.04
N LEU A 102 4.95 15.07 -0.04
CA LEU A 102 5.81 14.11 0.64
C LEU A 102 6.78 13.49 -0.35
N GLU A 103 7.98 13.27 0.13
CA GLU A 103 9.01 12.55 -0.59
C GLU A 103 9.34 11.30 0.21
N VAL A 104 9.11 10.16 -0.39
CA VAL A 104 8.95 8.90 0.32
C VAL A 104 9.97 7.89 -0.18
N CYS A 105 10.59 7.18 0.76
CA CYS A 105 11.51 6.08 0.49
C CYS A 105 10.98 4.82 1.18
N PRO A 106 10.22 3.95 0.48
CA PRO A 106 9.72 2.73 1.09
C PRO A 106 10.83 1.68 1.29
N VAL A 107 10.86 1.09 2.47
CA VAL A 107 11.66 -0.07 2.82
C VAL A 107 10.71 -1.24 3.05
N LEU A 108 10.82 -2.25 2.20
CA LEU A 108 9.97 -3.43 2.21
C LEU A 108 10.71 -4.56 2.92
N LEU A 109 9.99 -5.29 3.77
CA LEU A 109 10.41 -6.62 4.21
C LEU A 109 9.54 -7.63 3.47
N VAL A 110 10.16 -8.49 2.69
CA VAL A 110 9.45 -9.48 1.86
C VAL A 110 9.94 -10.89 2.19
N ARG A 111 9.03 -11.85 2.04
CA ARG A 111 9.32 -13.29 2.15
C ARG A 111 9.16 -13.94 0.79
N VAL A 112 10.08 -14.83 0.44
CA VAL A 112 10.02 -15.65 -0.76
C VAL A 112 9.62 -17.05 -0.36
N ASP A 113 8.47 -17.50 -0.88
CA ASP A 113 7.98 -18.86 -0.70
C ASP A 113 8.09 -19.62 -2.02
N GLU A 114 8.49 -20.88 -1.94
CA GLU A 114 8.60 -21.77 -3.10
C GLU A 114 7.19 -22.11 -3.64
N GLU A 115 7.04 -22.08 -4.96
CA GLU A 115 5.82 -22.52 -5.65
C GLU A 115 6.19 -23.52 -6.76
N PRO A 116 5.25 -24.36 -7.24
CA PRO A 116 5.52 -25.22 -8.38
C PRO A 116 5.96 -24.41 -9.60
N ASN A 117 7.15 -24.68 -10.14
CA ASN A 117 7.76 -23.98 -11.28
C ASN A 117 8.04 -22.49 -11.05
N GLY A 118 8.20 -22.06 -9.79
CA GLY A 118 8.34 -20.65 -9.48
C GLY A 118 8.53 -20.31 -8.01
N CYS A 119 8.28 -19.05 -7.69
CA CYS A 119 8.24 -18.56 -6.32
C CYS A 119 7.20 -17.46 -6.16
N CYS A 120 6.78 -17.26 -4.91
CA CYS A 120 5.85 -16.23 -4.50
C CYS A 120 6.52 -15.31 -3.50
N ILE A 121 6.66 -14.05 -3.88
CA ILE A 121 7.22 -13.00 -3.04
C ILE A 121 6.06 -12.26 -2.38
N ARG A 122 6.00 -12.28 -1.05
CA ARG A 122 4.94 -11.68 -0.24
C ARG A 122 5.49 -10.58 0.64
N LEU A 123 4.78 -9.45 0.71
CA LEU A 123 5.11 -8.37 1.63
C LEU A 123 4.77 -8.75 3.07
N LEU A 124 5.76 -8.69 3.95
CA LEU A 124 5.58 -8.84 5.41
C LEU A 124 5.31 -7.49 6.06
N SER A 125 6.08 -6.46 5.67
CA SER A 125 5.91 -5.11 6.18
C SER A 125 6.47 -4.08 5.21
N CYS A 126 5.92 -2.88 5.22
CA CYS A 126 6.44 -1.72 4.50
C CYS A 126 6.59 -0.58 5.49
N LYS A 127 7.76 0.08 5.51
CA LYS A 127 8.01 1.30 6.26
C LYS A 127 8.45 2.40 5.31
N LEU A 128 8.07 3.63 5.60
CA LEU A 128 8.53 4.81 4.91
C LEU A 128 9.67 5.42 5.73
N GLU A 129 10.84 5.55 5.12
CA GLU A 129 11.99 6.25 5.67
C GLU A 129 12.12 7.65 5.04
N GLY A 130 12.70 8.59 5.79
CA GLY A 130 12.95 9.94 5.32
C GLY A 130 12.82 10.99 6.41
N SER A 131 12.08 12.06 6.14
CA SER A 131 11.84 13.10 7.15
C SER A 131 10.94 12.60 8.29
N PRO A 132 10.98 13.23 9.48
CA PRO A 132 10.06 12.90 10.58
C PRO A 132 8.58 12.98 10.18
N LEU A 133 8.24 13.85 9.22
CA LEU A 133 6.89 13.97 8.68
C LEU A 133 6.47 12.71 7.90
N VAL A 134 7.41 12.08 7.19
CA VAL A 134 7.20 10.86 6.40
C VAL A 134 7.11 9.65 7.33
N GLU A 135 8.02 9.55 8.29
CA GLU A 135 8.03 8.45 9.27
C GLU A 135 6.75 8.45 10.13
N ALA A 136 6.23 9.63 10.46
CA ALA A 136 4.94 9.78 11.16
C ALA A 136 3.71 9.33 10.35
N GLN A 137 3.88 8.97 9.07
CA GLN A 137 2.82 8.35 8.28
C GLN A 137 2.80 6.82 8.39
N ASN A 138 3.81 6.17 8.98
CA ASN A 138 3.87 4.70 9.07
C ASN A 138 2.66 4.08 9.77
N ASP A 139 2.06 4.77 10.73
CA ASP A 139 0.86 4.31 11.43
C ASP A 139 -0.46 4.66 10.70
N LYS A 140 -0.36 5.31 9.53
CA LYS A 140 -1.48 5.85 8.75
C LYS A 140 -1.61 5.22 7.37
N PHE A 141 -0.87 4.14 7.10
CA PHE A 141 -1.10 3.35 5.91
C PHE A 141 -0.94 1.86 6.19
N SER A 142 -1.53 1.07 5.31
CA SER A 142 -1.31 -0.37 5.22
C SER A 142 -1.03 -0.73 3.76
N ALA A 143 -0.08 -1.62 3.54
CA ALA A 143 0.26 -2.12 2.21
C ALA A 143 0.23 -3.65 2.19
N SER A 144 -0.21 -4.22 1.08
CA SER A 144 -0.05 -5.63 0.75
C SER A 144 0.51 -5.77 -0.66
N MET A 145 1.35 -6.77 -0.86
CA MET A 145 1.91 -7.07 -2.17
C MET A 145 2.14 -8.56 -2.30
N VAL A 146 1.83 -9.07 -3.50
CA VAL A 146 2.11 -10.43 -3.95
C VAL A 146 2.72 -10.34 -5.34
N ASN A 147 3.90 -10.92 -5.51
CA ASN A 147 4.55 -11.11 -6.80
C ASN A 147 4.79 -12.61 -7.03
N ARG A 148 4.11 -13.17 -8.02
CA ARG A 148 4.32 -14.56 -8.45
C ARG A 148 5.26 -14.58 -9.64
N VAL A 149 6.36 -15.31 -9.51
CA VAL A 149 7.37 -15.47 -10.55
C VAL A 149 7.37 -16.93 -10.98
N PHE A 150 7.10 -17.19 -12.25
CA PHE A 150 6.96 -18.55 -12.74
C PHE A 150 7.49 -18.70 -14.17
N CYS A 151 7.93 -19.91 -14.49
CA CYS A 151 8.38 -20.26 -15.83
C CYS A 151 7.24 -20.92 -16.62
N ASN A 152 6.82 -20.28 -17.70
CA ASN A 152 5.91 -20.88 -18.67
C ASN A 152 6.70 -21.65 -19.73
N SER A 153 6.25 -22.89 -19.97
CA SER A 153 6.71 -23.69 -21.10
C SER A 153 5.93 -23.28 -22.34
N ALA A 154 6.32 -22.17 -22.97
CA ALA A 154 5.85 -21.86 -24.31
C ALA A 154 6.53 -22.86 -25.28
N LEU A 155 5.86 -23.99 -25.54
CA LEU A 155 6.25 -25.09 -26.42
C LEU A 155 7.25 -26.08 -25.81
N GLN A 156 6.88 -27.37 -25.80
CA GLN A 156 7.65 -28.47 -25.22
C GLN A 156 9.04 -28.66 -25.89
N ASP A 157 9.20 -28.20 -27.13
CA ASP A 157 10.42 -28.43 -27.93
C ASP A 157 11.31 -27.19 -28.12
N SER A 158 10.98 -26.05 -27.50
CA SER A 158 11.80 -24.85 -27.60
C SER A 158 12.80 -24.75 -26.44
N ASN A 159 14.07 -24.52 -26.78
CA ASN A 159 15.09 -24.09 -25.82
C ASN A 159 14.82 -22.69 -25.25
N LEU A 160 13.89 -21.93 -25.83
CA LEU A 160 13.43 -20.66 -25.28
C LEU A 160 12.27 -20.90 -24.32
N LYS A 161 12.46 -20.51 -23.06
CA LYS A 161 11.42 -20.50 -22.02
C LYS A 161 11.00 -19.07 -21.74
N GLN A 162 9.81 -18.89 -21.19
CA GLN A 162 9.30 -17.58 -20.79
C GLN A 162 9.25 -17.50 -19.27
N LEU A 163 9.96 -16.51 -18.71
CA LEU A 163 9.91 -16.20 -17.29
C LEU A 163 8.98 -15.01 -17.10
N THR A 164 7.92 -15.21 -16.31
CA THR A 164 6.86 -14.23 -16.09
C THR A 164 6.81 -13.84 -14.62
N SER A 165 6.61 -12.55 -14.35
CA SER A 165 6.37 -12.00 -13.01
C SER A 165 5.03 -11.27 -13.00
N ASP A 166 4.09 -11.78 -12.19
CA ASP A 166 2.77 -11.22 -11.98
C ASP A 166 2.70 -10.57 -10.60
N THR A 167 2.70 -9.24 -10.58
CA THR A 167 2.70 -8.47 -9.34
C THR A 167 1.41 -7.71 -9.13
N THR A 168 0.88 -7.79 -7.91
CA THR A 168 -0.22 -6.94 -7.42
C THR A 168 0.23 -6.23 -6.16
N ILE A 169 0.06 -4.90 -6.13
CA ILE A 169 0.29 -4.05 -4.96
C ILE A 169 -1.03 -3.38 -4.61
N GLU A 170 -1.37 -3.39 -3.34
CA GLU A 170 -2.51 -2.67 -2.77
C GLU A 170 -2.04 -1.80 -1.60
N VAL A 171 -2.49 -0.56 -1.58
CA VAL A 171 -2.19 0.40 -0.51
C VAL A 171 -3.49 1.05 -0.07
N ALA A 172 -3.70 1.10 1.25
CA ALA A 172 -4.74 1.88 1.88
C ALA A 172 -4.10 2.93 2.80
N ILE A 173 -4.55 4.17 2.71
CA ILE A 173 -4.04 5.28 3.51
C ILE A 173 -5.16 5.99 4.27
N ASP A 174 -4.87 6.40 5.49
CA ASP A 174 -5.64 7.36 6.26
C ASP A 174 -5.23 8.78 5.85
N ILE A 175 -6.15 9.54 5.26
CA ILE A 175 -5.84 10.87 4.73
C ILE A 175 -5.68 11.85 5.90
N PRO A 176 -4.47 12.38 6.16
CA PRO A 176 -4.23 13.29 7.26
C PRO A 176 -4.88 14.65 6.97
N PHE A 177 -5.16 15.41 8.02
CA PHE A 177 -5.89 16.70 7.95
C PHE A 177 -5.40 17.65 6.84
N PRO A 178 -4.08 17.88 6.63
CA PRO A 178 -3.60 18.77 5.57
C PRO A 178 -3.97 18.34 4.15
N PHE A 179 -4.24 17.06 3.90
CA PHE A 179 -4.58 16.52 2.58
C PHE A 179 -6.08 16.28 2.39
N ARG A 180 -6.93 16.59 3.38
CA ARG A 180 -8.39 16.41 3.28
C ARG A 180 -9.05 17.30 2.23
N ALA A 181 -8.41 18.39 1.83
CA ALA A 181 -8.87 19.23 0.73
C ALA A 181 -8.66 18.58 -0.65
N ILE A 182 -7.82 17.54 -0.74
CA ILE A 182 -7.59 16.80 -1.97
C ILE A 182 -8.71 15.76 -2.13
N PRO A 183 -9.40 15.74 -3.29
CA PRO A 183 -10.41 14.72 -3.57
C PRO A 183 -9.84 13.29 -3.46
N VAL A 184 -10.57 12.38 -2.80
CA VAL A 184 -10.12 10.99 -2.58
C VAL A 184 -9.77 10.29 -3.90
N ASN A 185 -10.57 10.48 -4.95
CA ASN A 185 -10.32 9.96 -6.29
C ASN A 185 -9.01 10.50 -6.91
N ALA A 186 -8.62 11.74 -6.61
CA ALA A 186 -7.36 12.31 -7.06
C ALA A 186 -6.17 11.65 -6.33
N ILE A 187 -6.32 11.36 -5.03
CA ILE A 187 -5.33 10.62 -4.24
C ILE A 187 -5.18 9.19 -4.77
N GLU A 188 -6.29 8.49 -4.99
CA GLU A 188 -6.28 7.09 -5.48
C GLU A 188 -5.71 6.98 -6.89
N SER A 189 -6.06 7.90 -7.79
CA SER A 189 -5.50 7.93 -9.15
C SER A 189 -4.01 8.24 -9.16
N SER A 190 -3.58 9.24 -8.38
CA SER A 190 -2.16 9.58 -8.24
C SER A 190 -1.37 8.43 -7.61
N GLY A 191 -1.92 7.80 -6.56
CA GLY A 191 -1.30 6.67 -5.87
C GLY A 191 -1.11 5.47 -6.79
N ARG A 192 -2.18 5.09 -7.53
CA ARG A 192 -2.11 4.04 -8.54
C ARG A 192 -1.08 4.34 -9.63
N GLN A 193 -1.04 5.58 -10.14
CA GLN A 193 -0.06 5.98 -11.14
C GLN A 193 1.39 5.84 -10.62
N VAL A 194 1.66 6.24 -9.38
CA VAL A 194 2.99 6.06 -8.77
C VAL A 194 3.36 4.58 -8.68
N LEU A 195 2.46 3.72 -8.20
CA LEU A 195 2.71 2.29 -8.11
C LEU A 195 2.92 1.66 -9.50
N GLU A 196 2.16 2.06 -10.51
CA GLU A 196 2.32 1.58 -11.88
C GLU A 196 3.67 1.98 -12.49
N GLN A 197 4.13 3.22 -12.25
CA GLN A 197 5.45 3.68 -12.70
C GLN A 197 6.58 2.94 -11.99
N LEU A 198 6.40 2.68 -10.70
CA LEU A 198 7.37 1.90 -9.94
C LEU A 198 7.49 0.47 -10.50
N LEU A 199 6.36 -0.20 -10.74
CA LEU A 199 6.34 -1.54 -11.34
C LEU A 199 6.92 -1.56 -12.76
N ARG A 200 6.72 -0.50 -13.55
CA ARG A 200 7.31 -0.33 -14.89
C ARG A 200 8.83 -0.40 -14.91
N VAL A 201 9.47 0.14 -13.87
CA VAL A 201 10.93 0.19 -13.79
C VAL A 201 11.49 -1.03 -13.07
N MET A 202 10.86 -1.45 -11.97
CA MET A 202 11.41 -2.50 -11.11
C MET A 202 11.24 -3.91 -11.68
N LEU A 203 10.10 -4.26 -12.27
CA LEU A 203 9.87 -5.63 -12.73
C LEU A 203 10.83 -6.07 -13.86
N PRO A 204 11.06 -5.27 -14.91
CA PRO A 204 12.03 -5.66 -15.94
C PRO A 204 13.45 -5.81 -15.38
N ARG A 205 13.87 -4.93 -14.47
CA ARG A 205 15.18 -5.00 -13.81
C ARG A 205 15.31 -6.28 -12.98
N PHE A 206 14.30 -6.57 -12.15
CA PHE A 206 14.24 -7.80 -11.36
C PHE A 206 14.35 -9.06 -12.22
N LEU A 207 13.55 -9.16 -13.29
CA LEU A 207 13.57 -10.31 -14.20
C LEU A 207 14.93 -10.46 -14.87
N ASN A 208 15.54 -9.37 -15.35
CA ASN A 208 16.86 -9.42 -15.96
C ASN A 208 17.95 -9.88 -14.99
N GLN A 209 17.89 -9.46 -13.73
CA GLN A 209 18.84 -9.94 -12.71
C GLN A 209 18.62 -11.41 -12.38
N LEU A 210 17.35 -11.85 -12.31
CA LEU A 210 17.02 -13.26 -12.10
C LEU A 210 17.52 -14.15 -13.25
N VAL A 211 17.46 -13.66 -14.50
CA VAL A 211 18.03 -14.34 -15.67
C VAL A 211 19.56 -14.44 -15.57
N LYS A 212 20.24 -13.37 -15.12
CA LYS A 212 21.69 -13.40 -14.91
C LYS A 212 22.10 -14.41 -13.83
N ASP A 213 21.35 -14.47 -12.71
CA ASP A 213 21.61 -15.45 -11.65
C ASP A 213 21.40 -16.88 -12.15
N TYR A 214 20.34 -17.11 -12.93
CA TYR A 214 20.13 -18.39 -13.60
C TYR A 214 21.29 -18.76 -14.52
N GLN A 215 21.78 -17.83 -15.36
CA GLN A 215 22.88 -18.10 -16.28
C GLN A 215 24.19 -18.45 -15.54
N ALA A 216 24.49 -17.75 -14.45
CA ALA A 216 25.61 -18.05 -13.57
C ALA A 216 25.46 -19.46 -12.95
N TRP A 217 24.30 -19.76 -12.36
CA TRP A 217 24.04 -21.07 -11.76
C TRP A 217 24.07 -22.22 -12.77
N ALA A 218 23.54 -21.99 -13.98
CA ALA A 218 23.46 -22.99 -15.03
C ALA A 218 24.83 -23.28 -15.67
N SER A 219 25.76 -22.33 -15.63
CA SER A 219 27.15 -22.49 -16.08
C SER A 219 28.09 -23.12 -15.05
N GLY A 220 27.57 -23.43 -13.84
CA GLY A 220 28.35 -24.06 -12.77
C GLY A 220 29.06 -23.07 -11.83
N ASP A 221 28.81 -21.77 -11.98
CA ASP A 221 29.25 -20.79 -10.99
C ASP A 221 28.43 -20.95 -9.70
N SER A 222 29.09 -21.48 -8.67
CA SER A 222 28.52 -21.66 -7.32
C SER A 222 28.91 -20.53 -6.37
N SER A 223 29.61 -19.50 -6.85
CA SER A 223 30.12 -18.41 -6.00
C SER A 223 29.00 -17.55 -5.40
N ARG A 224 27.79 -17.57 -6.00
CA ARG A 224 26.57 -16.85 -5.54
C ARG A 224 26.85 -15.39 -5.16
N LYS A 225 27.78 -14.76 -5.89
CA LYS A 225 28.14 -13.38 -5.63
C LYS A 225 26.92 -12.47 -5.87
N PRO A 226 26.71 -11.45 -5.03
CA PRO A 226 25.67 -10.46 -5.27
C PRO A 226 25.75 -9.90 -6.70
N LEU A 227 24.58 -9.77 -7.35
CA LEU A 227 24.45 -9.20 -8.69
C LEU A 227 24.03 -7.72 -8.59
N GLY A 228 24.48 -6.91 -9.56
CA GLY A 228 24.16 -5.48 -9.68
C GLY A 228 25.30 -4.54 -9.25
N THR A 229 25.77 -3.71 -10.19
CA THR A 229 26.75 -2.62 -9.98
C THR A 229 26.09 -1.25 -9.79
N GLY A 230 24.76 -1.19 -9.66
CA GLY A 230 24.02 0.06 -9.47
C GLY A 230 23.84 0.95 -10.68
N GLU A 231 24.34 0.56 -11.83
CA GLU A 231 24.27 1.40 -13.03
C GLU A 231 22.83 1.49 -13.57
N ILE A 232 22.42 2.74 -13.84
CA ILE A 232 21.07 3.17 -14.19
C ILE A 232 20.81 3.03 -15.69
#